data_AF-A0A167KE22-F1
#
_entry.id   AF-A0A167KE22-F1
#
_cell.length_a   1.000
_cell.length_b   1.000
_cell.length_c   1.000
_cell.angle_alpha   90.00
_cell.angle_beta   90.00
_cell.angle_gamma   90.00
#
_symmetry.space_group_name_H-M   'P 1'
#
loop_
_entity.id
_entity.type
_entity.pdbx_description
1 polymer ?
#
loop_
_entity_poly.entity_id
_entity_poly.type
_entity_poly.pdbx_seq_one_letter_code
_entity_poly.pdbx_strand_id
1 'polypeptide(L)' 'TKLVMEQARQDGSSGIGLLLDQEKAYDRVRPEYLRQVLQHFDFHPSLVTRISQLFFSTQIQINVNGHLS' A
#
# COMPACT_ATOMS: atom_id res chain seq x y z
N THR A 1 -10.47 12.64 12.91
CA THR A 1 -11.88 12.32 13.19
C THR A 1 -12.69 13.54 13.63
N LYS A 2 -12.31 14.25 14.69
CA LYS A 2 -13.07 15.44 15.17
C LYS A 2 -13.29 16.49 14.09
N LEU A 3 -12.25 16.88 13.36
CA LEU A 3 -12.32 17.93 12.33
C LEU A 3 -13.33 17.62 11.20
N VAL A 4 -13.36 16.36 10.71
CA VAL A 4 -14.26 15.95 9.62
C VAL A 4 -15.72 15.90 10.08
N MET A 5 -15.97 15.46 11.32
CA MET A 5 -17.32 15.43 11.90
C MET A 5 -17.84 16.83 12.23
N GLU A 6 -16.94 17.73 12.65
CA GLU A 6 -17.25 19.12 12.98
C GLU A 6 -17.57 19.93 11.72
N GLN A 7 -16.83 19.70 10.63
CA GLN A 7 -17.12 20.23 9.30
C GLN A 7 -18.47 19.74 8.77
N ALA A 8 -18.75 18.43 8.84
CA ALA A 8 -20.03 17.88 8.40
C ALA A 8 -21.23 18.45 9.17
N ARG A 9 -21.04 18.77 10.46
CA ARG A 9 -22.05 19.41 11.30
C ARG A 9 -22.27 20.88 10.95
N GLN A 10 -21.22 21.61 10.57
CA GLN A 10 -21.34 23.00 10.09
C GLN A 10 -21.99 23.06 8.71
N ASP A 11 -21.68 22.10 7.84
CA ASP A 11 -22.20 22.05 6.46
C ASP A 11 -23.60 21.41 6.37
N GLY A 12 -24.21 21.00 7.50
CA GLY A 12 -25.54 20.39 7.55
C GLY A 12 -25.65 19.06 6.79
N SER A 13 -24.54 18.35 6.64
CA SER A 13 -24.45 17.13 5.84
C SER A 13 -25.22 15.97 6.48
N SER A 14 -26.10 15.32 5.72
CA SER A 14 -26.79 14.07 6.11
C SER A 14 -25.98 12.80 5.81
N GLY A 15 -24.73 12.96 5.36
CA GLY A 15 -23.85 11.86 5.00
C GLY A 15 -23.32 11.06 6.20
N ILE A 16 -22.85 9.84 5.91
CA ILE A 16 -22.19 8.98 6.90
C ILE A 16 -20.67 9.11 6.72
N GLY A 17 -19.95 9.40 7.81
CA GLY A 17 -18.49 9.36 7.80
C GLY A 17 -17.97 7.97 8.14
N LEU A 18 -17.24 7.37 7.21
CA LEU A 18 -16.57 6.08 7.41
C LEU A 18 -15.05 6.31 7.53
N LEU A 19 -14.44 5.83 8.61
CA LEU A 19 -13.00 5.73 8.73
C LEU A 19 -12.58 4.29 8.64
N LEU A 20 -11.73 3.99 7.66
CA LEU A 20 -11.13 2.68 7.48
C LEU A 20 -9.64 2.85 7.71
N ASP A 21 -9.12 2.12 8.70
CA ASP A 21 -7.69 1.92 8.84
C ASP A 21 -7.34 0.53 8.28
N GLN A 22 -6.32 0.47 7.42
CA GLN A 22 -5.88 -0.75 6.78
C GLN A 22 -4.59 -1.19 7.45
N GLU A 23 -4.72 -2.11 8.41
CA GLU A 23 -3.58 -2.65 9.13
C GLU A 23 -2.57 -3.28 8.15
N LYS A 24 -1.32 -2.82 8.20
CA LYS A 24 -0.21 -3.34 7.38
C LYS A 24 -0.53 -3.33 5.88
N ALA A 25 -1.10 -2.23 5.40
CA ALA A 25 -1.52 -2.08 4.00
C ALA A 25 -0.41 -2.45 2.98
N TYR A 26 0.86 -2.16 3.29
CA TYR A 26 2.00 -2.49 2.43
C TYR A 26 2.32 -3.98 2.41
N ASP A 27 2.28 -4.66 3.56
CA ASP A 27 2.56 -6.09 3.66
C ASP A 27 1.51 -6.94 2.94
N ARG A 28 0.28 -6.42 2.84
CA ARG A 28 -0.88 -7.13 2.25
C ARG A 28 -1.06 -6.86 0.76
N VAL A 29 -0.16 -6.12 0.11
CA VAL A 29 -0.23 -5.89 -1.33
C VAL A 29 0.00 -7.20 -2.08
N ARG A 30 -0.96 -7.58 -2.95
CA ARG A 30 -0.79 -8.73 -3.85
C ARG A 30 0.08 -8.33 -5.05
N PRO A 31 1.21 -9.02 -5.30
CA PRO A 31 2.13 -8.67 -6.39
C PRO A 31 1.45 -8.60 -7.76
N GLU A 32 0.57 -9.56 -8.03
CA GLU A 32 -0.13 -9.66 -9.32
C GLU A 32 -1.13 -8.52 -9.51
N TYR A 33 -1.79 -8.07 -8.44
CA TYR A 33 -2.69 -6.92 -8.50
C TYR A 33 -1.91 -5.63 -8.78
N LEU A 34 -0.79 -5.42 -8.08
CA LEU A 34 0.07 -4.26 -8.33
C LEU A 34 0.58 -4.24 -9.79
N ARG A 35 0.97 -5.41 -10.32
CA ARG A 35 1.42 -5.56 -11.71
C ARG A 35 0.31 -5.15 -12.70
N GLN A 36 -0.91 -5.65 -12.50
CA GLN A 36 -2.07 -5.32 -13.34
C GLN A 36 -2.43 -3.82 -13.28
N VAL A 37 -2.39 -3.23 -12.08
CA VAL A 37 -2.64 -1.80 -11.89
C VAL A 37 -1.61 -0.97 -12.66
N LEU A 38 -0.31 -1.25 -12.49
CA LEU A 38 0.73 -0.50 -13.20
C LEU A 38 0.60 -0.62 -14.73
N GLN A 39 0.25 -1.81 -15.24
CA GLN A 39 -0.03 -1.99 -16.66
C GLN A 39 -1.25 -1.22 -17.14
N HIS A 40 -2.31 -1.14 -16.32
CA HIS A 40 -3.51 -0.37 -16.63
C HIS A 40 -3.23 1.14 -16.74
N PHE A 41 -2.23 1.64 -16.02
CA PHE A 41 -1.76 3.03 -16.12
C PHE A 41 -0.63 3.21 -17.15
N ASP A 42 -0.49 2.28 -18.12
CA ASP A 42 0.47 2.34 -19.23
C ASP A 42 1.95 2.42 -18.81
N PHE A 43 2.30 1.90 -17.64
CA PHE A 43 3.71 1.79 -17.25
C PHE A 43 4.42 0.76 -18.14
N HIS A 44 5.59 1.14 -18.68
CA HIS A 44 6.37 0.27 -19.56
C HIS A 44 6.69 -1.08 -18.88
N PRO A 45 6.54 -2.22 -19.57
CA PRO A 45 6.71 -3.55 -18.95
C PRO A 45 8.05 -3.72 -18.20
N SER A 46 9.14 -3.18 -18.74
CA SER A 46 10.46 -3.25 -18.08
C SER A 46 10.49 -2.53 -16.73
N LEU A 47 9.75 -1.43 -16.58
CA LEU A 47 9.64 -0.72 -15.31
C LEU A 47 8.79 -1.53 -14.32
N VAL A 48 7.67 -2.09 -14.79
CA VAL A 48 6.81 -2.96 -13.98
C VAL A 48 7.60 -4.15 -13.43
N THR A 49 8.39 -4.83 -14.28
CA THR A 49 9.24 -5.95 -13.85
C THR A 49 10.25 -5.54 -12.78
N ARG A 50 10.91 -4.39 -12.94
CA ARG A 50 11.87 -3.88 -11.95
C ARG A 50 11.21 -3.58 -10.61
N ILE A 51 10.03 -2.94 -10.63
CA ILE A 51 9.24 -2.67 -9.42
C ILE A 51 8.87 -3.99 -8.75
N SER A 52 8.35 -4.97 -9.50
CA SER A 52 8.00 -6.28 -8.94
C SER A 52 9.19 -6.98 -8.27
N GLN A 53 10.38 -6.94 -8.90
CA GLN A 53 11.60 -7.52 -8.32
C GLN A 53 12.03 -6.80 -7.04
N LEU A 54 12.00 -5.46 -7.03
CA LEU A 54 12.38 -4.67 -5.86
C LEU A 54 11.47 -4.94 -4.66
N PHE A 55 10.16 -5.06 -4.86
CA PHE A 55 9.22 -5.24 -3.76
C PHE A 55 9.09 -6.69 -3.30
N PHE A 56 9.20 -7.67 -4.20
CA PHE A 56 8.79 -9.05 -3.91
C PHE A 56 9.89 -10.10 -4.07
N SER A 57 11.10 -9.72 -4.51
CA SER A 57 12.26 -10.61 -4.59
C SER A 57 13.35 -10.25 -3.57
N THR A 58 13.07 -9.33 -2.65
CA THR A 58 14.01 -8.93 -1.61
C THR A 58 14.21 -10.06 -0.62
N GLN A 59 15.46 -10.53 -0.51
CA GLN A 59 15.90 -11.47 0.52
C GLN A 59 16.55 -10.67 1.64
N ILE A 60 15.99 -10.78 2.84
CA ILE A 60 16.56 -10.17 4.05
C ILE A 60 17.33 -11.26 4.77
N GLN A 61 18.63 -11.05 4.96
CA GLN A 61 19.48 -11.90 5.79
C GLN A 61 19.75 -11.18 7.11
N ILE A 62 19.73 -11.92 8.21
CA ILE A 62 19.99 -11.38 9.54
C ILE A 62 21.29 -12.00 10.05
N ASN A 63 22.23 -11.15 10.49
CA ASN A 63 23.42 -11.62 11.17
C ASN A 63 23.10 -11.85 12.65
N VAL A 64 23.19 -13.10 13.10
CA VAL A 64 23.02 -13.50 14.49
C VAL A 64 24.36 -14.00 15.01
N ASN A 65 24.98 -13.23 15.92
CA ASN A 65 26.25 -13.58 16.58
C ASN A 65 27.40 -13.94 15.63
N GLY A 66 27.47 -13.32 14.45
CA GLY A 66 28.51 -13.58 13.45
C GLY A 66 28.12 -14.60 12.37
N HIS A 67 26.92 -15.18 12.45
CA HIS A 67 26.40 -16.10 11.45
C HIS A 67 25.28 -15.42 10.65
N LEU A 68 25.42 -15.36 9.32
CA LEU A 68 24.33 -14.95 8.43
C LEU A 68 23.31 -16.09 8.33
N SER A 69 22.04 -15.78 8.56
CA SER A 69 20.90 -16.67 8.34
C SER A 69 19.85 -15.99 7.48
#